data_AF-A0A1W2EJD1-F1
#
_entry.id   AF-A0A1W2EJD1-F1
#
_cell.length_a   1.000
_cell.length_b   1.000
_cell.length_c   1.000
_cell.angle_alpha   90.00
_cell.angle_beta   90.00
_cell.angle_gamma   90.00
#
_symmetry.space_group_name_H-M   'P 1'
#
loop_
_entity.id
_entity.type
_entity.pdbx_description
1 polymer ?
#
loop_
_entity_poly.entity_id
_entity_poly.type
_entity_poly.pdbx_seq_one_letter_code
_entity_poly.pdbx_strand_id
1 'polypeptide(L)'
;MKQFRLEVANEGQARFFDIRPLGNARYEIFVEGETMGTILLDEQDHARCESQGCELDLPILNSIRAGIQSHEQWNNGHSHT
;
A
#
# COMPACT_ATOMS: atom_id res chain seq x y z
N MET A 1 -4.04 12.62 -7.70
CA MET A 1 -3.48 11.73 -6.67
C MET A 1 -2.03 11.46 -7.04
N LYS A 2 -1.10 11.52 -6.07
CA LYS A 2 0.34 11.29 -6.34
C LYS A 2 0.71 9.87 -5.97
N GLN A 3 1.44 9.19 -6.85
CA GLN A 3 2.11 7.93 -6.53
C GLN A 3 3.18 8.20 -5.47
N PHE A 4 3.38 7.25 -4.56
CA PHE A 4 4.41 7.28 -3.55
C PHE A 4 5.09 5.90 -3.44
N ARG A 5 6.29 5.87 -2.87
CA ARG A 5 7.09 4.65 -2.71
C ARG A 5 7.18 4.29 -1.24
N LEU A 6 6.93 3.03 -0.93
CA LEU A 6 7.08 2.44 0.40
C LEU A 6 8.27 1.52 0.44
N GLU A 7 8.99 1.57 1.55
CA GLU A 7 10.00 0.57 1.92
C GLU A 7 9.39 -0.40 2.92
N VAL A 8 9.49 -1.69 2.64
CA VAL A 8 8.95 -2.77 3.45
C VAL A 8 10.06 -3.77 3.72
N ALA A 9 10.30 -4.07 5.00
CA ALA A 9 11.20 -5.15 5.38
C ALA A 9 10.53 -6.50 5.09
N ASN A 10 11.18 -7.33 4.29
CA ASN A 10 10.79 -8.71 4.06
C ASN A 10 12.02 -9.63 4.20
N GLU A 11 11.94 -10.63 5.09
CA GLU A 11 13.03 -11.59 5.35
C GLU A 11 14.41 -10.94 5.61
N GLY A 12 14.43 -9.78 6.28
CA GLY A 12 15.65 -9.04 6.58
C GLY A 12 16.20 -8.20 5.43
N GLN A 13 15.48 -8.12 4.30
CA GLN A 13 15.82 -7.28 3.15
C GLN A 13 14.77 -6.18 2.96
N ALA A 14 15.22 -4.97 2.63
CA ALA A 14 14.33 -3.89 2.23
C ALA A 14 13.82 -4.13 0.82
N ARG A 15 12.49 -4.25 0.67
CA ARG A 15 11.81 -4.27 -0.63
C ARG A 15 11.07 -2.96 -0.82
N PHE A 16 11.06 -2.47 -2.05
CA PHE A 16 10.39 -1.24 -2.39
C PHE A 16 9.15 -1.50 -3.23
N PHE A 17 8.06 -0.85 -2.84
CA PHE A 17 6.77 -0.93 -3.52
C PHE A 17 6.34 0.47 -3.94
N ASP A 18 5.98 0.60 -5.20
CA ASP A 18 5.36 1.80 -5.73
C ASP A 18 3.84 1.69 -5.53
N ILE A 19 3.24 2.68 -4.89
CA ILE A 19 1.83 2.68 -4.52
C ILE A 19 1.11 3.82 -5.23
N ARG A 20 0.08 3.48 -5.99
CA ARG A 20 -0.77 4.45 -6.68
C ARG A 20 -2.17 4.45 -6.06
N PRO A 21 -2.63 5.59 -5.52
CA PRO A 21 -4.02 5.71 -5.09
C PRO A 21 -4.93 5.70 -6.32
N LEU A 22 -5.94 4.83 -6.31
CA LEU A 22 -7.00 4.77 -7.32
C LEU A 22 -8.28 5.50 -6.86
N GLY A 23 -8.35 5.89 -5.58
CA GLY A 23 -9.54 6.47 -4.95
C GLY A 23 -10.42 5.43 -4.27
N ASN A 24 -11.40 5.89 -3.48
CA ASN A 24 -12.29 5.03 -2.68
C ASN A 24 -11.52 4.01 -1.81
N ALA A 25 -10.43 4.46 -1.19
CA ALA A 25 -9.51 3.64 -0.40
C ALA A 25 -8.88 2.44 -1.15
N ARG A 26 -8.84 2.49 -2.48
CA ARG A 26 -8.13 1.51 -3.32
C ARG A 26 -6.74 1.99 -3.69
N TYR A 27 -5.80 1.06 -3.66
CA TYR A 27 -4.40 1.29 -3.97
C TYR A 27 -3.89 0.19 -4.89
N GLU A 28 -3.23 0.59 -5.97
CA GLU A 28 -2.52 -0.30 -6.88
C GLU A 28 -1.05 -0.38 -6.44
N ILE A 29 -0.52 -1.60 -6.38
CA ILE A 29 0.82 -1.91 -5.93
C ILE A 29 1.66 -2.31 -7.14
N PHE A 30 2.84 -1.70 -7.26
CA PHE A 30 3.82 -2.00 -8.29
C PHE A 30 5.16 -2.38 -7.67
N VAL A 31 5.86 -3.29 -8.33
CA VAL A 31 7.26 -3.65 -8.03
C VAL A 31 8.01 -3.61 -9.35
N GLU A 32 9.08 -2.82 -9.42
CA GLU A 32 9.95 -2.73 -10.61
C GLU A 32 9.19 -2.42 -11.92
N GLY A 33 8.04 -1.73 -11.82
CA GLY A 33 7.18 -1.37 -12.95
C GLY A 33 6.09 -2.40 -13.29
N GLU A 34 6.08 -3.55 -12.63
CA GLU A 34 5.08 -4.60 -12.78
C GLU A 34 3.96 -4.46 -11.74
N THR A 35 2.71 -4.70 -12.15
CA THR A 35 1.54 -4.58 -11.27
C THR A 35 1.39 -5.84 -10.45
N MET A 36 1.57 -5.73 -9.14
CA MET A 36 1.40 -6.83 -8.17
C MET A 36 -0.06 -6.97 -7.71
N GLY A 37 -0.93 -6.04 -8.08
CA GLY A 37 -2.37 -6.10 -7.78
C GLY A 37 -2.90 -4.86 -7.08
N THR A 38 -4.13 -4.99 -6.57
CA THR A 38 -4.88 -3.89 -5.96
C THR A 38 -5.36 -4.29 -4.57
N ILE A 39 -5.14 -3.42 -3.60
CA ILE A 39 -5.65 -3.57 -2.23
C ILE A 39 -6.74 -2.55 -1.96
N LEU A 40 -7.77 -2.99 -1.24
CA LEU A 40 -8.75 -2.12 -0.61
C LEU A 40 -8.41 -1.99 0.87
N LEU A 41 -8.32 -0.75 1.34
CA LEU A 41 -8.22 -0.43 2.75
C LEU A 41 -9.60 -0.01 3.25
N ASP A 42 -10.45 -0.97 3.60
CA ASP A 42 -11.76 -0.68 4.19
C ASP A 42 -11.65 -0.44 5.71
N GLU A 43 -12.64 0.27 6.26
CA GLU A 43 -12.68 0.68 7.67
C GLU A 43 -12.72 -0.51 8.66
N GLN A 44 -12.90 -1.76 8.20
CA GLN A 44 -12.92 -2.95 9.05
C GLN A 44 -11.56 -3.64 9.19
N ASP A 45 -10.45 -2.95 8.90
CA ASP A 45 -9.06 -3.40 9.13
C ASP A 45 -8.60 -4.63 8.31
N HIS A 46 -9.48 -5.20 7.50
CA HIS A 46 -9.13 -6.33 6.63
C HIS A 46 -8.52 -5.80 5.33
N ALA A 47 -7.18 -5.77 5.15
CA ALA A 47 -6.72 -5.63 3.75
C ALA A 47 -7.18 -6.86 2.99
N ARG A 48 -8.07 -6.61 2.04
CA ARG A 48 -8.46 -7.57 1.03
C ARG A 48 -7.76 -7.16 -0.24
N CYS A 49 -6.95 -8.07 -0.75
CA CYS A 49 -6.45 -7.99 -2.11
C CYS A 49 -7.64 -8.28 -3.02
N GLU A 50 -8.16 -7.26 -3.70
CA GLU A 50 -9.41 -7.37 -4.47
C GLU A 50 -9.19 -7.85 -5.91
N SER A 51 -7.95 -7.85 -6.42
CA SER A 51 -7.66 -8.03 -7.85
C SER A 51 -6.72 -9.20 -8.18
N GLN A 52 -6.76 -9.65 -9.43
CA GLN A 52 -5.89 -10.68 -10.00
C GLN A 52 -4.41 -10.29 -9.84
N GLY A 53 -3.55 -11.25 -9.47
CA GLY A 53 -2.11 -11.03 -9.31
C GLY A 53 -1.61 -10.96 -7.85
N CYS A 54 -2.39 -11.39 -6.85
CA CYS A 54 -1.97 -11.37 -5.46
C CYS A 54 -0.87 -12.41 -5.13
N GLU A 55 0.31 -12.22 -5.70
CA GLU A 55 1.53 -12.98 -5.46
C GLU A 55 2.27 -12.50 -4.20
N LEU A 56 1.72 -11.49 -3.51
CA LEU A 56 2.29 -10.94 -2.28
C LEU A 56 1.77 -11.70 -1.05
N ASP A 57 2.70 -12.23 -0.26
CA ASP A 57 2.37 -12.89 0.99
C ASP A 57 1.68 -11.93 1.99
N LEU A 58 0.82 -12.49 2.85
CA LEU A 58 0.08 -11.75 3.88
C LEU A 58 0.94 -10.82 4.74
N PRO A 59 2.17 -11.19 5.19
CA PRO A 59 3.04 -10.28 5.94
C PRO A 59 3.43 -9.03 5.14
N ILE A 60 3.71 -9.17 3.84
CA ILE A 60 4.06 -8.04 2.97
C ILE A 60 2.85 -7.12 2.81
N LEU A 61 1.67 -7.70 2.56
CA LEU A 61 0.42 -6.93 2.44
C LEU A 61 0.11 -6.13 3.71
N ASN A 62 0.34 -6.72 4.89
CA ASN A 62 0.17 -6.03 6.17
C ASN A 62 1.15 -4.86 6.33
N SER A 63 2.41 -5.05 5.94
CA SER A 63 3.41 -3.96 5.99
C SER A 63 3.08 -2.84 5.02
N ILE A 64 2.61 -3.15 3.80
CA ILE A 64 2.15 -2.16 2.83
C ILE A 64 0.97 -1.38 3.41
N ARG A 65 -0.03 -2.05 4.02
CA ARG A 65 -1.15 -1.38 4.70
C ARG A 65 -0.65 -0.36 5.73
N ALA A 66 0.22 -0.79 6.63
CA ALA A 66 0.74 0.07 7.69
C ALA A 66 1.49 1.29 7.11
N GLY A 67 2.24 1.09 6.02
CA GLY A 67 2.94 2.17 5.31
C GLY A 67 1.97 3.17 4.65
N ILE A 68 0.90 2.69 4.00
CA ILE A 68 -0.13 3.56 3.41
C ILE A 68 -0.85 4.36 4.50
N GLN A 69 -1.31 3.69 5.57
CA GLN A 69 -1.99 4.37 6.68
C GLN A 69 -1.10 5.44 7.32
N SER A 70 0.19 5.14 7.52
CA SER A 70 1.16 6.10 8.05
C SER A 70 1.36 7.28 7.11
N HIS A 71 1.44 7.02 5.79
CA HIS A 71 1.56 8.07 4.78
C HIS A 71 0.32 8.97 4.74
N GLU A 72 -0.88 8.39 4.79
CA GLU A 72 -2.14 9.13 4.82
C GLU A 72 -2.30 9.95 6.10
N GLN A 73 -1.96 9.39 7.27
CA GLN A 73 -1.98 10.13 8.53
C GLN A 73 -1.00 11.31 8.51
N TRP A 74 0.19 11.11 7.95
CA TRP A 74 1.17 12.19 7.80
C TRP A 74 0.66 13.31 6.88
N ASN A 75 0.03 12.95 5.75
CA ASN A 75 -0.50 13.92 4.79
C ASN A 75 -1.76 14.63 5.31
N ASN A 76 -2.64 13.92 6.02
CA ASN A 76 -3.87 14.49 6.59
C ASN A 76 -3.58 15.31 7.86
N GLY A 77 -2.58 14.93 8.66
CA GLY A 77 -2.13 15.68 9.83
C GLY A 77 -1.49 17.04 9.50
N HIS A 78 -1.00 17.23 8.27
CA HIS A 78 -0.50 18.51 7.76
C HIS A 78 -1.60 19.44 7.20
N SER A 79 -2.89 19.07 7.28
CA SER A 79 -4.01 19.92 6.82
C SER A 79 -4.62 20.81 7.92
N HIS A 80 -4.00 20.89 9.10
CA HIS A 80 -4.36 21.87 10.13
C HIS A 80 -3.22 22.88 10.30
N THR A 81 -3.21 23.94 9.49
CA THR A 81 -2.57 25.21 9.85
C THR A 81 -3.31 26.36 9.19
#